data_AF-A0A8X6IZ65-F1
#
_entry.id   AF-A0A8X6IZ65-F1
#
_cell.length_a   1.000
_cell.length_b   1.000
_cell.length_c   1.000
_cell.angle_alpha   90.00
_cell.angle_beta   90.00
_cell.angle_gamma   90.00
#
_symmetry.space_group_name_H-M   'P 1'
#
loop_
_entity.id
_entity.type
_entity.pdbx_description
1 polymer ?
#
loop_
_entity_poly.entity_id
_entity_poly.type
_entity_poly.pdbx_seq_one_letter_code
_entity_poly.pdbx_strand_id
1 'polypeptide(L)'
;MVKTVKEPLRKILGRSLLSFEELTTLLAEIENIVNLRPLTYVSDDKDDPEPLTPAHFLYFGRKDFDYPMQFTELFDKTISKETL
;
A
#
# COMPACT_ATOMS: atom_id res chain seq x y z
N MET A 1 8.04 9.17 1.75
CA MET A 1 8.36 8.04 0.85
C MET A 1 9.85 7.77 0.67
N VAL A 2 10.70 8.80 0.45
CA VAL A 2 12.16 8.55 0.26
C VAL A 2 12.81 7.86 1.47
N LYS A 3 12.44 8.26 2.69
CA LYS A 3 12.97 7.67 3.93
C LYS A 3 12.52 6.22 4.16
N THR A 4 11.26 5.91 3.86
CA THR A 4 10.65 4.58 4.09
C THR A 4 11.27 3.48 3.23
N VAL A 5 11.82 3.84 2.06
CA VAL A 5 12.57 2.90 1.20
C VAL A 5 14.05 2.85 1.57
N LYS A 6 14.67 4.00 1.86
CA LYS A 6 16.12 4.07 2.15
C LYS A 6 16.51 3.39 3.46
N GLU A 7 15.66 3.43 4.49
CA GLU A 7 15.95 2.80 5.78
C GLU A 7 16.08 1.26 5.70
N PRO A 8 15.10 0.51 5.17
CA PRO A 8 15.25 -0.94 5.02
C PRO A 8 16.41 -1.31 4.07
N LEU A 9 16.60 -0.57 2.97
CA LEU A 9 17.77 -0.76 2.10
C LEU A 9 19.08 -0.67 2.88
N ARG A 10 19.27 0.39 3.69
CA ARG A 10 20.50 0.54 4.49
C ARG A 10 20.69 -0.56 5.53
N LYS A 11 19.60 -1.05 6.13
CA LYS A 11 19.66 -2.15 7.11
C LYS A 11 20.04 -3.48 6.45
N ILE A 12 19.56 -3.75 5.24
CA ILE A 12 19.76 -5.02 4.54
C ILE A 12 21.11 -5.04 3.80
N LEU A 13 21.46 -3.96 3.11
CA LEU A 13 22.71 -3.88 2.33
C LEU A 13 23.95 -3.87 3.22
N GLY A 14 24.00 -3.08 4.29
CA GLY A 14 25.21 -2.97 5.11
C GLY A 14 26.46 -2.63 4.28
N ARG A 15 27.35 -3.61 4.06
CA ARG A 15 28.55 -3.52 3.21
C ARG A 15 28.51 -4.44 1.97
N SER A 16 27.39 -5.12 1.70
CA SER A 16 27.26 -6.02 0.55
C SER A 16 27.19 -5.24 -0.76
N LEU A 17 27.74 -5.83 -1.82
CA LEU A 17 27.54 -5.41 -3.19
C LEU A 17 26.57 -6.39 -3.82
N LEU A 18 25.41 -5.89 -4.23
CA LEU A 18 24.40 -6.70 -4.90
C LEU A 18 24.59 -6.60 -6.41
N SER A 19 24.35 -7.72 -7.08
CA SER A 19 24.07 -7.73 -8.51
C SER A 19 22.79 -6.94 -8.82
N PHE A 20 22.59 -6.62 -10.09
CA PHE A 20 21.39 -5.95 -10.53
C PHE A 20 20.11 -6.74 -10.22
N GLU A 21 20.16 -8.06 -10.38
CA GLU A 21 19.03 -8.95 -10.11
C GLU A 21 18.69 -8.97 -8.61
N GLU A 22 19.70 -9.14 -7.74
CA GLU A 22 19.51 -9.12 -6.29
C GLU A 22 18.96 -7.78 -5.80
N LEU A 23 19.46 -6.67 -6.32
CA LEU A 23 18.95 -5.34 -5.99
C LEU A 23 17.49 -5.17 -6.43
N THR A 24 17.14 -5.69 -7.60
CA THR A 24 15.77 -5.60 -8.13
C THR A 24 14.80 -6.38 -7.26
N THR A 25 15.16 -7.62 -6.89
CA THR A 25 14.36 -8.45 -5.97
C THR A 25 14.19 -7.76 -4.62
N LEU A 26 15.27 -7.23 -4.05
CA LEU A 26 15.21 -6.52 -2.78
C LEU A 26 14.30 -5.29 -2.82
N LEU A 27 14.36 -4.52 -3.91
CA LEU A 27 13.50 -3.36 -4.10
C LEU A 27 12.02 -3.75 -4.23
N ALA A 28 11.71 -4.86 -4.90
CA ALA A 28 10.34 -5.37 -5.01
C ALA A 28 9.77 -5.78 -3.64
N GLU A 29 10.58 -6.41 -2.78
CA GLU A 29 10.18 -6.74 -1.41
C GLU A 29 9.90 -5.47 -0.58
N ILE A 30 10.78 -4.47 -0.67
CA ILE A 30 10.61 -3.20 0.05
C ILE A 30 9.39 -2.44 -0.47
N GLU A 31 9.16 -2.43 -1.78
CA GLU A 31 7.97 -1.85 -2.39
C GLU A 31 6.70 -2.51 -1.82
N ASN A 32 6.65 -3.84 -1.80
CA ASN A 32 5.50 -4.56 -1.28
C ASN A 32 5.22 -4.21 0.20
N ILE A 33 6.26 -4.17 1.03
CA ILE A 33 6.15 -3.78 2.45
C ILE A 33 5.62 -2.35 2.58
N VAL A 34 6.14 -1.41 1.79
CA VAL A 34 5.70 -0.01 1.84
C VAL A 34 4.26 0.12 1.37
N ASN A 35 3.88 -0.58 0.31
CA ASN A 35 2.55 -0.48 -0.31
C ASN A 35 1.46 -1.17 0.50
N LEU A 36 1.78 -2.21 1.28
CA LEU A 36 0.85 -2.90 2.18
C LEU A 36 0.78 -2.28 3.58
N ARG A 37 1.61 -1.28 3.88
CA ARG A 37 1.65 -0.69 5.22
C ARG A 37 0.34 0.08 5.52
N PRO A 38 -0.32 -0.19 6.66
CA PRO A 38 -1.46 0.60 7.11
C PRO A 38 -1.12 2.09 7.27
N LEU A 39 -1.95 2.94 6.66
CA LEU A 39 -1.99 4.40 6.81
C LEU A 39 -2.99 4.84 7.86
N THR A 40 -3.93 3.96 8.21
CA THR A 40 -4.98 4.20 9.20
C THR A 40 -4.87 3.18 10.33
N TYR A 41 -5.67 3.38 11.37
CA TYR A 41 -5.71 2.50 12.53
C TYR A 41 -6.04 1.07 12.12
N VAL A 42 -5.31 0.11 12.68
CA VAL A 42 -5.60 -1.32 12.53
C VAL A 42 -6.43 -1.71 13.74
N SER A 43 -7.70 -2.07 13.52
CA SER A 43 -8.56 -2.59 14.57
C SER A 43 -8.41 -4.10 14.74
N ASP A 44 -8.62 -4.58 15.96
CA ASP A 44 -8.74 -6.00 16.27
C ASP A 44 -10.20 -6.48 16.16
N ASP A 45 -11.16 -5.55 16.03
CA ASP A 45 -12.56 -5.87 15.77
C ASP A 45 -12.76 -6.24 14.29
N LYS A 46 -13.53 -7.30 14.05
CA LYS A 46 -13.83 -7.79 12.69
C LYS A 46 -14.92 -6.98 12.00
N ASP A 47 -15.74 -6.28 12.77
CA ASP A 47 -16.80 -5.42 12.25
C ASP A 47 -16.26 -4.02 11.87
N ASP A 48 -15.04 -3.69 12.31
CA ASP A 48 -14.37 -2.44 11.99
C ASP A 48 -13.80 -2.43 10.56
N PRO A 49 -13.62 -1.22 9.98
CA PRO A 49 -13.09 -1.09 8.63
C PRO A 49 -11.65 -1.56 8.47
N GLU A 50 -11.36 -2.20 7.34
CA GLU A 50 -10.00 -2.60 7.01
C GLU A 50 -9.12 -1.35 6.83
N PRO A 51 -7.89 -1.33 7.37
CA PRO A 51 -7.02 -0.18 7.27
C PRO A 51 -6.65 0.15 5.81
N LEU A 52 -6.68 1.43 5.48
CA LEU A 52 -6.16 1.93 4.21
C LEU A 52 -4.65 1.69 4.11
N THR A 53 -4.19 1.24 2.95
CA THR A 53 -2.77 1.09 2.59
C THR A 53 -2.46 1.95 1.36
N PRO A 54 -1.19 2.30 1.08
CA PRO A 54 -0.84 3.00 -0.15
C PRO A 54 -1.26 2.25 -1.43
N ALA A 55 -1.27 0.91 -1.40
CA ALA A 55 -1.72 0.08 -2.52
C ALA A 55 -3.15 0.43 -2.96
N HIS A 56 -4.06 0.71 -2.03
CA HIS A 56 -5.43 1.12 -2.36
C HIS A 56 -5.49 2.37 -3.25
N PHE A 57 -4.50 3.27 -3.17
CA PHE A 57 -4.45 4.46 -4.02
C PHE A 57 -3.74 4.20 -5.36
N LEU A 58 -2.77 3.28 -5.39
CA LEU A 58 -2.03 2.93 -6.61
C LEU A 58 -2.87 2.12 -7.60
N TYR A 59 -3.72 1.23 -7.08
CA TYR A 59 -4.57 0.38 -7.90
C TYR A 59 -5.95 0.99 -8.13
N PHE A 60 -6.24 2.17 -7.56
CA PHE A 60 -7.54 2.84 -7.63
C PHE A 60 -8.18 2.78 -9.03
N GLY A 61 -9.39 2.23 -9.13
CA GLY A 61 -10.14 2.07 -10.39
C GLY A 61 -9.86 0.76 -11.16
N ARG A 62 -8.93 -0.08 -10.69
CA ARG A 62 -8.75 -1.44 -11.21
C ARG A 62 -9.87 -2.36 -10.72
N LYS A 63 -10.49 -3.09 -11.65
CA LYS A 63 -11.61 -4.01 -11.36
C LYS A 63 -11.19 -5.29 -10.65
N ASP A 64 -9.90 -5.61 -10.71
CA ASP A 64 -9.26 -6.78 -10.11
C ASP A 64 -8.70 -6.53 -8.70
N PHE A 65 -8.76 -5.29 -8.21
CA PHE A 65 -8.27 -4.95 -6.88
C PHE A 65 -9.45 -4.77 -5.92
N ASP A 66 -9.55 -5.65 -4.95
CA ASP A 66 -10.60 -5.60 -3.94
C ASP A 66 -10.28 -4.44 -2.99
N TYR A 67 -11.17 -3.44 -2.95
CA TYR A 67 -11.06 -2.37 -1.96
C TYR A 67 -11.84 -2.79 -0.72
N PRO A 68 -11.43 -2.32 0.47
CA PRO A 68 -12.26 -2.43 1.65
C PRO A 68 -13.68 -1.93 1.34
N MET A 69 -14.70 -2.72 1.64
CA MET A 69 -16.10 -2.40 1.31
C MET A 69 -16.53 -1.01 1.83
N GLN A 70 -16.02 -0.58 3.00
CA GLN A 70 -16.37 0.76 3.51
C GLN A 70 -15.78 1.89 2.65
N PHE A 71 -14.67 1.62 1.94
CA PHE A 71 -14.05 2.58 1.04
C PHE A 71 -14.79 2.64 -0.31
N THR A 72 -15.28 1.51 -0.83
CA THR A 72 -16.15 1.51 -2.03
C THR A 72 -17.42 2.33 -1.79
N GLU A 73 -18.05 2.19 -0.61
CA GLU A 73 -19.27 2.93 -0.26
C GLU A 73 -19.06 4.46 -0.20
N LEU A 74 -17.89 4.92 0.24
CA LEU A 74 -17.51 6.34 0.24
C LEU A 74 -17.46 6.91 -1.18
N PHE A 75 -16.92 6.15 -2.14
CA PHE A 75 -16.83 6.60 -3.53
C PHE A 75 -18.16 6.56 -4.26
N ASP A 76 -18.95 5.50 -4.07
CA ASP A 76 -20.29 5.43 -4.65
C ASP A 76 -21.16 6.60 -4.18
N LYS A 77 -21.04 6.99 -2.90
CA LYS A 77 -21.68 8.21 -2.36
C LYS A 77 -21.18 9.51 -3.00
N THR A 78 -19.90 9.56 -3.38
CA THR A 78 -19.29 10.77 -3.96
C THR A 78 -19.69 10.92 -5.42
N ILE A 79 -19.63 9.83 -6.20
CA ILE A 79 -20.09 9.77 -7.59
C ILE A 79 -21.59 10.07 -7.70
N SER A 80 -22.40 9.53 -6.78
CA SER A 80 -23.84 9.79 -6.73
C SER A 80 -24.19 11.24 -6.39
N LYS A 81 -23.30 11.99 -5.73
CA LYS A 81 -23.50 13.42 -5.41
C LYS A 81 -23.07 14.37 -6.53
N GLU A 82 -22.19 13.95 -7.43
CA GLU A 82 -21.77 14.77 -8.59
C GLU A 82 -22.70 14.62 -9.81
N THR A 83 -23.66 13.70 -9.77
CA THR A 83 -24.62 13.46 -10.88
C THR A 83 -25.96 14.21 -10.72
N LEU A 84 -26.01 15.26 -9.87
CA LEU A 84 -27.17 16.15 -9.71
C LEU A 84 -26.76 17.63 -9.79
#